data_AF-A0A7L0QPG5-F1
#
_entry.id   AF-A0A7L0QPG5-F1
#
_cell.length_a   1.000
_cell.length_b   1.000
_cell.length_c   1.000
_cell.angle_alpha   90.00
_cell.angle_beta   90.00
_cell.angle_gamma   90.00
#
_symmetry.space_group_name_H-M   'P 1'
#
loop_
_entity.id
_entity.type
_entity.pdbx_description
1 polymer ?
#
loop_
_entity_poly.entity_id
_entity_poly.type
_entity_poly.pdbx_seq_one_letter_code
_entity_poly.pdbx_strand_id
1 'polypeptide(L)'
;EGIAPPKRILFPPEKICMVWQQRQRAGAGLCNVGNTCFLNSVLQCLTYTPPLANYLLSREHSRACHQQGFCMMCIMEAHVNKVLHSPVSAILPLAVLKVFRRIGEHFQPGREEDAHDFLCCTVNAMQRACLSANNDLDLSSQSTTIVYQIFGGFLRSRVTCFSCEAISDSYEAFLDVPLDIKAASSLTAALEEFVTPEHLDGDNCFKCDK
;
A
#
# COMPACT_ATOMS: atom_id res chain seq x y z
N GLU A 1 -8.63 10.88 -20.08
CA GLU A 1 -7.94 9.78 -19.37
C GLU A 1 -8.96 8.67 -19.15
N GLY A 2 -8.67 7.42 -19.50
CA GLY A 2 -9.68 6.36 -19.69
C GLY A 2 -10.33 5.80 -18.42
N ILE A 3 -10.17 6.44 -17.26
CA ILE A 3 -10.80 6.08 -16.00
C ILE A 3 -11.92 7.07 -15.72
N ALA A 4 -13.14 6.57 -15.47
CA ALA A 4 -14.28 7.41 -15.13
C ALA A 4 -14.04 8.17 -13.80
N PRO A 5 -14.59 9.38 -13.62
CA PRO A 5 -14.47 10.09 -12.34
C PRO A 5 -15.14 9.29 -11.20
N PRO A 6 -14.64 9.39 -9.96
CA PRO A 6 -15.22 8.69 -8.82
C PRO A 6 -16.65 9.17 -8.56
N LYS A 7 -17.57 8.23 -8.39
CA LYS A 7 -18.95 8.54 -7.95
C LYS A 7 -18.98 9.06 -6.51
N ARG A 8 -18.00 8.66 -5.69
CA ARG A 8 -17.88 9.03 -4.30
C ARG A 8 -16.41 9.20 -3.90
N ILE A 9 -16.15 10.26 -3.14
CA ILE A 9 -14.85 10.50 -2.52
C ILE A 9 -14.90 9.96 -1.08
N LEU A 10 -14.00 9.03 -0.76
CA LEU A 10 -13.91 8.40 0.57
C LEU A 10 -13.01 9.18 1.53
N PHE A 11 -11.95 9.79 1.01
CA PHE A 11 -11.08 10.69 1.74
C PHE A 11 -10.75 11.90 0.86
N PRO A 12 -11.00 13.14 1.32
CA PRO A 12 -10.72 14.33 0.50
C PRO A 12 -9.20 14.50 0.23
N PRO A 13 -8.74 14.62 -1.03
CA PRO A 13 -7.32 14.74 -1.37
C PRO A 13 -6.65 15.95 -0.71
N GLU A 14 -7.37 17.06 -0.57
CA GLU A 14 -6.88 18.30 0.05
C GLU A 14 -6.54 18.17 1.54
N LYS A 15 -7.01 17.10 2.20
CA LYS A 15 -6.65 16.78 3.58
C LYS A 15 -5.33 16.00 3.69
N ILE A 16 -4.77 15.52 2.58
CA ILE A 16 -3.51 14.78 2.58
C ILE A 16 -2.34 15.75 2.61
N CYS A 17 -1.61 15.76 3.72
CA CYS A 17 -0.42 16.57 3.87
C CYS A 17 0.83 15.71 3.61
N MET A 18 1.47 15.91 2.45
CA MET A 18 2.65 15.14 2.01
C MET A 18 3.93 15.43 2.81
N VAL A 19 3.89 16.42 3.71
CA VAL A 19 5.00 16.81 4.58
C VAL A 19 4.59 16.67 6.05
N TRP A 20 5.56 16.61 6.96
CA TRP A 20 5.27 16.58 8.39
C TRP A 20 4.56 17.87 8.84
N GLN A 21 3.35 17.75 9.39
CA GLN A 21 2.62 18.91 9.92
C GLN A 21 3.27 19.46 11.20
N GLN A 22 3.95 18.60 11.95
CA GLN A 22 4.67 18.95 13.16
C GLN A 22 6.03 18.26 13.17
N ARG A 23 7.05 18.96 13.67
CA ARG A 23 8.38 18.39 13.84
C ARG A 23 8.33 17.25 14.85
N GLN A 24 8.55 16.03 14.39
CA GLN A 24 8.66 14.86 15.25
C GLN A 24 10.10 14.69 15.72
N ARG A 25 10.27 14.27 16.98
CA ARG A 25 11.55 13.70 17.43
C ARG A 25 11.66 12.29 16.85
N ALA A 26 12.88 11.74 16.82
CA ALA A 26 13.05 10.32 16.56
C ALA A 26 12.28 9.54 17.64
N GLY A 27 11.29 8.76 17.23
CA GLY A 27 10.53 7.85 18.07
C GLY A 27 11.33 6.60 18.43
N ALA A 28 10.71 5.71 19.18
CA ALA A 28 11.34 4.47 19.63
C ALA A 28 11.70 3.52 18.47
N GLY A 29 12.80 2.80 18.63
CA GLY A 29 13.10 1.60 17.86
C GLY A 29 12.11 0.46 18.17
N LEU A 30 12.23 -0.65 17.44
CA LEU A 30 11.40 -1.84 17.65
C LEU A 30 12.28 -3.01 18.09
N CYS A 31 11.90 -3.65 19.19
CA CYS A 31 12.58 -4.85 19.66
C CYS A 31 12.41 -5.98 18.64
N ASN A 32 13.50 -6.66 18.27
CA ASN A 32 13.44 -7.88 17.47
C ASN A 32 13.09 -9.06 18.38
N VAL A 33 12.01 -9.78 18.09
CA VAL A 33 11.51 -10.88 18.94
C VAL A 33 11.35 -12.15 18.11
N GLY A 34 12.49 -12.75 17.76
CA GLY A 34 12.55 -13.97 16.98
C GLY A 34 12.31 -13.71 15.50
N ASN A 35 13.34 -13.22 14.80
CA ASN A 35 13.35 -13.01 13.36
C ASN A 35 12.32 -11.99 12.83
N THR A 36 11.93 -11.00 13.64
CA THR A 36 10.93 -9.99 13.25
C THR A 36 11.54 -8.75 12.59
N CYS A 37 12.76 -8.84 12.04
CA CYS A 37 13.44 -7.68 11.45
C CYS A 37 12.75 -7.18 10.18
N PHE A 38 12.22 -8.07 9.32
CA PHE A 38 11.45 -7.72 8.12
C PHE A 38 10.20 -6.90 8.46
N LEU A 39 9.51 -7.26 9.56
CA LEU A 39 8.35 -6.53 10.06
C LEU A 39 8.78 -5.19 10.65
N ASN A 40 9.85 -5.16 11.43
CA ASN A 40 10.33 -3.96 12.10
C ASN A 40 10.77 -2.89 11.08
N SER A 41 11.45 -3.27 10.00
CA SER A 41 11.87 -2.33 8.95
C SER A 41 10.66 -1.71 8.25
N VAL A 42 9.68 -2.53 7.85
CA VAL A 42 8.44 -2.07 7.20
C VAL A 42 7.64 -1.14 8.10
N LEU A 43 7.45 -1.51 9.38
CA LEU A 43 6.72 -0.68 10.33
C LEU A 43 7.39 0.68 10.55
N GLN A 44 8.73 0.73 10.57
CA GLN A 44 9.46 1.99 10.67
C GLN A 44 9.27 2.84 9.40
N CYS A 45 9.39 2.26 8.20
CA CYS A 45 9.15 2.96 6.94
C CYS A 45 7.74 3.56 6.88
N LEU A 46 6.71 2.79 7.25
CA LEU A 46 5.33 3.26 7.29
C LEU A 46 5.12 4.35 8.36
N THR A 47 5.69 4.17 9.55
CA THR A 47 5.61 5.14 10.65
C THR A 47 6.18 6.50 10.28
N TYR A 48 7.23 6.52 9.47
CA TYR A 48 7.89 7.75 9.03
C TYR A 48 7.46 8.23 7.63
N THR A 49 6.38 7.68 7.08
CA THR A 49 5.75 8.22 5.87
C THR A 49 4.85 9.40 6.27
N PRO A 50 5.22 10.67 5.99
CA PRO A 50 4.55 11.83 6.57
C PRO A 50 3.03 11.89 6.39
N PRO A 51 2.44 11.67 5.20
CA PRO A 51 0.99 11.75 5.03
C PRO A 51 0.25 10.68 5.83
N LEU A 52 0.80 9.46 5.91
CA LEU A 52 0.22 8.38 6.71
C LEU A 52 0.33 8.70 8.21
N ALA A 53 1.51 9.15 8.65
CA ALA A 53 1.75 9.48 10.05
C ALA A 53 0.87 10.63 10.54
N ASN A 54 0.74 11.71 9.75
CA ASN A 54 -0.13 12.84 10.07
C ASN A 54 -1.58 12.39 10.32
N TYR A 55 -2.11 11.52 9.45
CA TYR A 55 -3.46 10.98 9.60
C TYR A 55 -3.60 10.06 10.82
N LEU A 56 -2.67 9.14 11.03
CA LEU A 56 -2.73 8.21 12.16
C LEU A 56 -2.54 8.94 13.51
N LEU A 57 -1.78 10.03 13.54
CA LEU A 57 -1.63 10.86 14.75
C LEU A 57 -2.89 11.69 15.05
N SER A 58 -3.72 12.03 14.05
CA SER A 58 -4.97 12.77 14.26
C SER A 58 -6.05 11.94 14.96
N ARG A 59 -5.92 10.60 14.94
CA ARG A 59 -6.89 9.63 15.45
C ARG A 59 -8.26 9.72 14.79
N GLU A 60 -8.32 10.26 13.58
CA GLU A 60 -9.56 10.38 12.81
C GLU A 60 -10.16 9.00 12.49
N HIS A 61 -9.30 8.02 12.17
CA HIS A 61 -9.77 6.68 11.84
C HIS A 61 -10.45 5.99 13.02
N SER A 62 -9.77 5.85 14.16
CA SER A 62 -10.34 5.12 15.31
C SER A 62 -11.63 5.76 15.86
N ARG A 63 -11.82 7.07 15.70
CA ARG A 63 -13.06 7.77 16.09
C ARG A 63 -14.26 7.45 15.19
N ALA A 64 -14.02 7.14 13.92
CA ALA A 64 -15.05 6.84 12.93
C ALA A 64 -15.17 5.33 12.61
N CYS A 65 -14.25 4.51 13.11
CA CYS A 65 -14.18 3.08 12.79
C CYS A 65 -15.22 2.29 13.60
N HIS A 66 -16.14 1.64 12.88
CA HIS A 66 -17.15 0.73 13.46
C HIS A 66 -16.88 -0.76 13.15
N GLN A 67 -15.69 -1.08 12.63
CA GLN A 67 -15.32 -2.45 12.29
C GLN A 67 -15.21 -3.31 13.55
N GLN A 68 -15.92 -4.44 13.57
CA GLN A 68 -15.78 -5.43 14.62
C GLN A 68 -14.58 -6.35 14.32
N GLY A 69 -13.67 -6.51 15.27
CA GLY A 69 -12.53 -7.42 15.14
C GLY A 69 -11.26 -6.75 14.63
N PHE A 70 -10.78 -7.11 13.44
CA PHE A 70 -9.50 -6.62 12.90
C PHE A 70 -9.71 -5.46 11.95
N CYS A 71 -9.04 -4.36 12.28
CA CYS A 71 -8.89 -3.21 11.41
C CYS A 71 -7.42 -2.81 11.42
N MET A 72 -6.75 -2.98 10.27
CA MET A 72 -5.32 -2.70 10.18
C MET A 72 -5.00 -1.21 10.37
N MET A 73 -5.92 -0.32 9.96
CA MET A 73 -5.78 1.12 10.22
C MET A 73 -5.78 1.43 11.72
N CYS A 74 -6.68 0.84 12.52
CA CYS A 74 -6.65 0.98 13.99
C CYS A 74 -5.35 0.44 14.62
N ILE A 75 -4.83 -0.68 14.10
CA ILE A 75 -3.58 -1.28 14.59
C ILE A 75 -2.38 -0.37 14.29
N MET A 76 -2.29 0.13 13.06
CA MET A 76 -1.25 1.07 12.65
C MET A 76 -1.37 2.41 13.37
N GLU A 77 -2.59 2.89 13.62
CA GLU A 77 -2.83 4.09 14.42
C GLU A 77 -2.24 3.96 15.82
N ALA A 78 -2.54 2.85 16.50
CA ALA A 78 -2.01 2.55 17.82
C ALA A 78 -0.47 2.38 17.78
N HIS A 79 0.07 1.74 16.75
CA HIS A 79 1.51 1.57 16.56
C HIS A 79 2.24 2.90 16.41
N VAL A 80 1.84 3.74 15.45
CA VAL A 80 2.46 5.04 15.17
C VAL A 80 2.38 5.96 16.38
N ASN A 81 1.21 6.03 17.03
CA ASN A 81 1.07 6.79 18.27
C ASN A 81 2.04 6.31 19.36
N LYS A 82 2.20 4.99 19.50
CA LYS A 82 3.10 4.41 20.50
C LYS A 82 4.57 4.67 20.18
N VAL A 83 5.01 4.53 18.92
CA VAL A 83 6.40 4.75 18.50
C VAL A 83 6.81 6.21 18.71
N LEU A 84 6.02 7.15 18.20
CA LEU A 84 6.41 8.57 18.14
C LEU A 84 6.28 9.30 19.49
N HIS A 85 5.47 8.79 20.42
CA HIS A 85 5.33 9.36 21.77
C HIS A 85 6.05 8.57 22.86
N SER A 86 6.74 7.49 22.52
CA SER A 86 7.43 6.70 23.54
C SER A 86 8.65 7.43 24.08
N PRO A 87 8.85 7.49 25.41
CA PRO A 87 10.08 8.02 25.99
C PRO A 87 11.23 6.99 26.00
N VAL A 88 10.96 5.72 25.72
CA VAL A 88 11.97 4.65 25.73
C VAL A 88 12.64 4.52 24.37
N SER A 89 13.87 3.99 24.35
CA SER A 89 14.64 3.82 23.12
C SER A 89 14.07 2.75 22.18
N ALA A 90 13.36 1.74 22.71
CA ALA A 90 12.75 0.70 21.92
C ALA A 90 11.45 0.17 22.56
N ILE A 91 10.48 -0.19 21.73
CA ILE A 91 9.22 -0.82 22.14
C ILE A 91 9.02 -2.18 21.49
N LEU A 92 8.23 -3.03 22.14
CA LEU A 92 7.67 -4.22 21.50
C LEU A 92 6.39 -3.83 20.70
N PRO A 93 6.32 -4.06 19.38
CA PRO A 93 5.13 -3.78 18.57
C PRO A 93 4.01 -4.82 18.79
N LEU A 94 3.58 -5.00 20.05
CA LEU A 94 2.61 -6.01 20.47
C LEU A 94 1.30 -5.98 19.68
N ALA A 95 0.79 -4.80 19.30
CA ALA A 95 -0.46 -4.68 18.55
C ALA A 95 -0.37 -5.37 17.19
N VAL A 96 0.75 -5.23 16.50
CA VAL A 96 1.01 -5.85 15.19
C VAL A 96 1.34 -7.34 15.36
N LEU A 97 2.18 -7.69 16.34
CA LEU A 97 2.57 -9.10 16.57
C LEU A 97 1.37 -9.99 16.90
N LYS A 98 0.37 -9.49 17.65
CA LYS A 98 -0.84 -10.25 18.01
C LYS A 98 -1.74 -10.57 16.82
N VAL A 99 -1.68 -9.78 15.76
CA VAL A 99 -2.54 -9.88 14.58
C VAL A 99 -1.76 -10.24 13.32
N PHE A 100 -0.52 -10.66 13.49
CA PHE A 100 0.42 -10.95 12.40
C PHE A 100 -0.15 -11.93 11.37
N ARG A 101 -0.76 -13.03 11.80
CA ARG A 101 -1.45 -13.98 10.91
C ARG A 101 -2.72 -13.45 10.24
N ARG A 102 -3.30 -12.37 10.76
CA ARG A 102 -4.45 -11.69 10.12
C ARG A 102 -4.00 -10.69 9.05
N ILE A 103 -2.73 -10.29 9.08
CA ILE A 103 -2.10 -9.45 8.05
C ILE A 103 -1.79 -10.33 6.84
N GLY A 104 -1.17 -11.50 7.05
CA GLY A 104 -1.00 -12.55 6.05
C GLY A 104 -1.05 -13.92 6.71
N GLU A 105 -1.87 -14.83 6.19
CA GLU A 105 -2.16 -16.13 6.82
C GLU A 105 -0.95 -17.08 6.79
N HIS A 106 -0.09 -16.93 5.78
CA HIS A 106 1.09 -17.76 5.57
C HIS A 106 2.24 -17.45 6.51
N PHE A 107 2.27 -16.26 7.11
CA PHE A 107 3.40 -15.87 7.95
C PHE A 107 3.48 -16.65 9.27
N GLN A 108 4.70 -17.00 9.66
CA GLN A 108 4.95 -17.83 10.84
C GLN A 108 5.78 -17.11 11.91
N PRO A 109 5.33 -17.06 13.19
CA PRO A 109 6.13 -16.51 14.26
C PRO A 109 7.49 -17.22 14.39
N GLY A 110 8.56 -16.45 14.55
CA GLY A 110 9.91 -16.99 14.71
C GLY A 110 10.65 -17.31 13.41
N ARG A 111 10.03 -17.13 12.24
CA ARG A 111 10.68 -17.30 10.94
C ARG A 111 11.06 -15.95 10.33
N GLU A 112 12.13 -15.97 9.55
CA GLU A 112 12.42 -14.89 8.62
C GLU A 112 11.40 -14.94 7.47
N GLU A 113 10.98 -13.77 6.99
CA GLU A 113 9.97 -13.61 5.94
C GLU A 113 10.40 -12.46 5.02
N ASP A 114 9.76 -12.34 3.86
CA ASP A 114 9.99 -11.24 2.92
C ASP A 114 9.36 -9.93 3.42
N ALA A 115 10.15 -8.86 3.48
CA ALA A 115 9.70 -7.54 3.89
C ALA A 115 8.74 -6.90 2.88
N HIS A 116 8.93 -7.14 1.57
CA HIS A 116 8.03 -6.66 0.52
C HIS A 116 6.65 -7.33 0.65
N ASP A 117 6.61 -8.64 0.85
CA ASP A 117 5.35 -9.37 1.07
C ASP A 117 4.62 -8.86 2.33
N PHE A 118 5.36 -8.67 3.43
CA PHE A 118 4.77 -8.09 4.65
C PHE A 118 4.25 -6.66 4.44
N LEU A 119 4.96 -5.83 3.67
CA LEU A 119 4.51 -4.50 3.28
C LEU A 119 3.21 -4.57 2.46
N CYS A 120 3.18 -5.39 1.41
CA CYS A 120 2.01 -5.55 0.55
C CYS A 120 0.80 -6.06 1.34
N CYS A 121 0.96 -7.08 2.17
CA CYS A 121 -0.09 -7.58 3.05
C CYS A 121 -0.61 -6.48 3.99
N THR A 122 0.30 -5.67 4.58
CA THR A 122 -0.04 -4.59 5.50
C THR A 122 -0.80 -3.45 4.81
N VAL A 123 -0.30 -2.95 3.67
CA VAL A 123 -0.94 -1.85 2.92
C VAL A 123 -2.27 -2.29 2.33
N ASN A 124 -2.37 -3.52 1.81
CA ASN A 124 -3.64 -4.08 1.36
C ASN A 124 -4.65 -4.23 2.50
N ALA A 125 -4.22 -4.66 3.69
CA ALA A 125 -5.09 -4.72 4.86
C ALA A 125 -5.56 -3.33 5.33
N MET A 126 -4.70 -2.31 5.23
CA MET A 126 -5.08 -0.92 5.47
C MET A 126 -6.10 -0.43 4.44
N GLN A 127 -5.89 -0.71 3.15
CA GLN A 127 -6.82 -0.36 2.08
C GLN A 127 -8.20 -1.01 2.29
N ARG A 128 -8.24 -2.31 2.59
CA ARG A 128 -9.50 -3.02 2.92
C ARG A 128 -10.21 -2.40 4.12
N ALA A 129 -9.47 -1.97 5.14
CA ALA A 129 -10.05 -1.29 6.30
C ALA A 129 -10.64 0.10 5.94
N CYS A 130 -10.13 0.79 4.92
CA CYS A 130 -10.76 2.02 4.43
C CYS A 130 -12.00 1.77 3.57
N LEU A 131 -12.12 0.59 2.96
CA LEU A 131 -13.24 0.22 2.09
C LEU A 131 -14.40 -0.47 2.82
N SER A 132 -14.17 -1.10 3.97
CA SER A 132 -15.11 -2.01 4.64
C SER A 132 -16.48 -1.43 5.01
N ALA A 133 -16.66 -0.10 4.91
CA ALA A 133 -17.95 0.56 5.13
C ALA A 133 -18.85 0.56 3.88
N ASN A 134 -18.34 0.20 2.70
CA ASN A 134 -19.03 0.38 1.42
C ASN A 134 -18.83 -0.84 0.50
N ASN A 135 -19.89 -1.61 0.26
CA ASN A 135 -19.81 -2.85 -0.53
C ASN A 135 -20.00 -2.65 -2.04
N ASP A 136 -20.38 -1.45 -2.49
CA ASP A 136 -20.67 -1.15 -3.90
C ASP A 136 -20.00 0.16 -4.34
N LEU A 137 -18.68 0.10 -4.57
CA LEU A 137 -17.88 1.23 -5.03
C LEU A 137 -17.26 0.91 -6.38
N ASP A 138 -17.37 1.86 -7.32
CA ASP A 138 -16.59 1.81 -8.55
C ASP A 138 -15.09 1.95 -8.26
N LEU A 139 -14.26 1.47 -9.19
CA LEU A 139 -12.79 1.46 -9.06
C LEU A 139 -12.23 2.84 -8.71
N SER A 140 -12.75 3.89 -9.35
CA SER A 140 -12.33 5.25 -9.11
C SER A 140 -12.67 5.70 -7.68
N SER A 141 -13.87 5.40 -7.18
CA SER A 141 -14.22 5.65 -5.78
C SER A 141 -13.33 4.87 -4.80
N GLN A 142 -12.98 3.61 -5.10
CA GLN A 142 -12.06 2.81 -4.27
C GLN A 142 -10.65 3.40 -4.20
N SER A 143 -10.22 4.12 -5.24
CA SER A 143 -8.93 4.81 -5.29
C SER A 143 -8.89 6.13 -4.48
N THR A 144 -10.02 6.56 -3.92
CA THR A 144 -10.10 7.79 -3.11
C THR A 144 -9.97 7.54 -1.60
N THR A 145 -9.59 6.35 -1.16
CA THR A 145 -9.20 6.15 0.25
C THR A 145 -7.92 6.93 0.55
N ILE A 146 -7.64 7.19 1.83
CA ILE A 146 -6.35 7.79 2.20
C ILE A 146 -5.16 6.89 1.82
N VAL A 147 -5.28 5.57 2.00
CA VAL A 147 -4.21 4.62 1.71
C VAL A 147 -3.88 4.65 0.22
N TYR A 148 -4.90 4.57 -0.64
CA TYR A 148 -4.70 4.55 -2.08
C TYR A 148 -4.21 5.90 -2.60
N GLN A 149 -4.67 7.02 -2.05
CA GLN A 149 -4.16 8.34 -2.46
C GLN A 149 -2.70 8.60 -2.02
N ILE A 150 -2.19 7.90 -1.01
CA ILE A 150 -0.79 8.01 -0.57
C ILE A 150 0.13 7.08 -1.38
N PHE A 151 -0.29 5.83 -1.60
CA PHE A 151 0.58 4.78 -2.15
C PHE A 151 0.19 4.30 -3.54
N GLY A 152 -1.06 4.52 -3.93
CA GLY A 152 -1.64 3.89 -5.10
C GLY A 152 -1.50 4.70 -6.39
N GLY A 153 -1.75 4.00 -7.49
CA GLY A 153 -1.77 4.55 -8.83
C GLY A 153 -2.48 3.62 -9.80
N PHE A 154 -2.41 3.90 -11.10
CA PHE A 154 -2.96 3.04 -12.13
C PHE A 154 -1.93 2.72 -13.21
N LEU A 155 -1.79 1.45 -13.56
CA LEU A 155 -1.12 1.02 -14.77
C LEU A 155 -2.12 1.00 -15.91
N ARG A 156 -1.75 1.56 -17.06
CA ARG A 156 -2.50 1.42 -18.30
C ARG A 156 -1.79 0.40 -19.18
N SER A 157 -2.37 -0.78 -19.30
CA SER A 157 -1.94 -1.78 -20.29
C SER A 157 -2.65 -1.49 -21.61
N ARG A 158 -1.86 -1.26 -22.67
CA ARG A 158 -2.34 -0.96 -24.02
C ARG A 158 -1.91 -2.07 -24.96
N VAL A 159 -2.88 -2.73 -25.59
CA VAL A 159 -2.65 -3.72 -26.63
C VAL A 159 -3.08 -3.16 -27.97
N THR A 160 -2.19 -3.24 -28.96
CA THR A 160 -2.47 -2.87 -30.35
C THR A 160 -2.42 -4.13 -31.21
N CYS A 161 -3.53 -4.48 -31.86
CA CYS A 161 -3.57 -5.60 -32.81
C CYS A 161 -2.84 -5.23 -34.11
N PHE A 162 -1.83 -6.01 -34.52
CA PHE A 162 -1.12 -5.75 -35.78
C PHE A 162 -1.90 -6.10 -37.04
N SER A 163 -3.00 -6.87 -36.93
CA SER A 163 -3.83 -7.26 -38.09
C SER A 163 -4.94 -6.26 -38.41
N CYS A 164 -5.63 -5.73 -37.39
CA CYS A 164 -6.77 -4.83 -37.57
C CYS A 164 -6.57 -3.43 -36.96
N GLU A 165 -5.39 -3.17 -36.40
CA GLU A 165 -5.01 -1.89 -35.76
C GLU A 165 -5.90 -1.48 -34.58
N ALA A 166 -6.75 -2.38 -34.08
CA ALA A 166 -7.58 -2.11 -32.93
C ALA A 166 -6.72 -1.94 -31.67
N ILE A 167 -7.01 -0.87 -30.93
CA ILE A 167 -6.39 -0.56 -29.64
C ILE A 167 -7.34 -0.98 -28.52
N SER A 168 -6.83 -1.71 -27.55
CA SER A 168 -7.51 -2.06 -26.31
C SER A 168 -6.71 -1.53 -25.12
N ASP A 169 -7.35 -0.69 -24.29
CA ASP A 169 -6.78 -0.19 -23.05
C ASP A 169 -7.45 -0.90 -21.87
N SER A 170 -6.65 -1.39 -20.94
CA SER A 170 -7.09 -1.86 -19.62
C SER A 170 -6.33 -1.12 -18.53
N TYR A 171 -6.98 -0.95 -17.37
CA TYR A 171 -6.45 -0.20 -16.25
C TYR A 171 -6.41 -1.08 -15.01
N GLU A 172 -5.23 -1.17 -14.41
CA GLU A 172 -5.01 -1.95 -13.19
C GLU A 172 -4.59 -1.02 -12.05
N ALA A 173 -5.26 -1.18 -10.92
CA ALA A 173 -4.94 -0.50 -9.69
C ALA A 173 -3.70 -1.13 -9.04
N PHE A 174 -2.73 -0.33 -8.63
CA PHE A 174 -1.55 -0.81 -7.91
C PHE A 174 -1.32 -0.04 -6.61
N LEU A 175 -0.59 -0.65 -5.68
CA LEU A 175 -0.08 -0.03 -4.44
C LEU A 175 1.45 -0.07 -4.34
N ASP A 176 2.10 -0.73 -5.29
CA ASP A 176 3.54 -0.85 -5.46
C ASP A 176 3.87 -1.13 -6.93
N VAL A 177 5.12 -0.89 -7.32
CA VAL A 177 5.63 -1.15 -8.67
C VAL A 177 6.85 -2.05 -8.56
N PRO A 178 6.74 -3.35 -8.84
CA PRO A 178 7.89 -4.25 -8.86
C PRO A 178 8.73 -3.98 -10.10
N LEU A 179 10.03 -3.76 -9.91
CA LEU A 179 10.96 -3.45 -11.01
C LEU A 179 11.96 -4.61 -11.18
N ASP A 180 12.18 -5.05 -12.41
CA ASP A 180 13.32 -5.94 -12.71
C ASP A 180 14.60 -5.12 -12.70
N ILE A 181 15.56 -5.57 -11.88
CA ILE A 181 16.85 -4.91 -11.70
C ILE A 181 18.01 -5.69 -12.31
N LYS A 182 17.78 -6.88 -12.89
CA LYS A 182 18.86 -7.76 -13.36
C LYS A 182 19.72 -7.10 -14.42
N ALA A 183 19.10 -6.36 -15.34
CA ALA A 183 19.77 -5.67 -16.43
C ALA A 183 19.80 -4.14 -16.27
N ALA A 184 19.11 -3.60 -15.26
CA ALA A 184 19.00 -2.16 -15.07
C ALA A 184 20.25 -1.56 -14.40
N SER A 185 20.79 -0.51 -15.01
CA SER A 185 21.96 0.22 -14.48
C SER A 185 21.60 1.31 -13.46
N SER A 186 20.31 1.66 -13.37
CA SER A 186 19.78 2.69 -12.47
C SER A 186 18.29 2.48 -12.24
N LEU A 187 17.73 3.17 -11.24
CA LEU A 187 16.28 3.18 -11.01
C LEU A 187 15.51 3.72 -12.22
N THR A 188 16.03 4.77 -12.87
CA THR A 188 15.43 5.34 -14.08
C THR A 188 15.40 4.30 -15.20
N ALA A 189 16.51 3.58 -15.42
CA ALA A 189 16.57 2.53 -16.42
C ALA A 189 15.59 1.38 -16.11
N ALA A 190 15.45 0.99 -14.84
CA ALA A 190 14.47 -0.03 -14.44
C ALA A 190 13.02 0.40 -14.69
N LEU A 191 12.70 1.68 -14.46
CA LEU A 191 11.38 2.26 -14.73
C LEU A 191 11.10 2.39 -16.24
N GLU A 192 12.12 2.76 -17.03
CA GLU A 192 12.03 2.81 -18.49
C GLU A 192 11.79 1.42 -19.09
N GLU A 193 12.54 0.42 -18.60
CA GLU A 193 12.35 -0.98 -19.01
C GLU A 193 10.94 -1.47 -18.63
N PHE A 194 10.46 -1.18 -17.42
CA PHE A 194 9.14 -1.59 -16.93
C PHE A 194 7.97 -1.14 -17.84
N VAL A 195 8.11 -0.01 -18.55
CA VAL A 195 7.08 0.52 -19.46
C VAL A 195 7.40 0.28 -20.94
N THR A 196 8.45 -0.48 -21.24
CA THR A 196 8.87 -0.76 -22.61
C THR A 196 7.83 -1.66 -23.29
N PRO A 197 7.33 -1.30 -24.49
CA PRO A 197 6.39 -2.14 -25.22
C PRO A 197 7.00 -3.50 -25.57
N GLU A 198 6.29 -4.57 -25.24
CA GLU A 198 6.65 -5.93 -25.64
C GLU A 198 5.79 -6.43 -26.82
N HIS A 199 6.35 -7.33 -27.61
CA HIS A 199 5.62 -8.02 -28.66
C HIS A 199 5.02 -9.31 -28.08
N LEU A 200 3.69 -9.42 -28.13
CA LEU A 200 2.98 -10.60 -27.68
C LEU A 200 2.90 -11.62 -28.81
N ASP A 201 3.55 -12.77 -28.67
CA ASP A 201 3.54 -13.88 -29.63
C ASP A 201 3.20 -15.24 -28.99
N GLY A 202 2.95 -16.24 -29.85
CA GLY A 202 2.67 -17.61 -29.43
C GLY A 202 1.51 -17.74 -28.45
N ASP A 203 1.77 -18.37 -27.31
CA ASP A 203 0.79 -18.61 -26.24
C ASP A 203 0.37 -17.32 -25.49
N ASN A 204 1.12 -16.22 -25.65
CA ASN A 204 0.84 -14.93 -25.03
C ASN A 204 0.00 -13.99 -25.93
N CYS A 205 -0.39 -14.44 -27.13
CA CYS A 205 -1.18 -13.64 -28.06
C CYS A 205 -2.51 -13.20 -27.44
N PHE A 206 -2.77 -11.89 -27.48
CA PHE A 206 -4.05 -11.33 -27.08
C PHE A 206 -5.16 -11.75 -28.07
N LYS A 207 -6.29 -12.23 -27.54
CA LYS A 207 -7.46 -12.56 -28.37
C LYS A 207 -8.14 -11.28 -28.82
N CYS A 208 -8.01 -10.96 -30.10
CA CYS A 208 -8.72 -9.84 -30.70
C CYS A 208 -10.16 -10.26 -31.04
N ASP A 209 -11.16 -9.53 -30.51
CA ASP A 209 -12.57 -9.81 -30.74
C ASP A 209 -13.12 -9.21 -32.05
N LYS A 210 -12.26 -8.60 -32.87
CA LYS A 210 -12.62 -7.91 -34.14
C LYS A 210 -12.18 -8.68 -35.37
#